data_AF-A0AAE9IHV8-F1
#
_entry.id   AF-A0AAE9IHV8-F1
#
_cell.length_a   1.000
_cell.length_b   1.000
_cell.length_c   1.000
_cell.angle_alpha   90.00
_cell.angle_beta   90.00
_cell.angle_gamma   90.00
#
_symmetry.space_group_name_H-M   'P 1'
#
loop_
_entity.id
_entity.type
_entity.pdbx_description
1 polymer ?
#
loop_
_entity_poly.entity_id
_entity_poly.type
_entity_poly.pdbx_seq_one_letter_code
_entity_poly.pdbx_strand_id
1 'polypeptide(L)'
;MALGLVLTLALACHSTFAFDLNDDSEKSRSPFELFKFGFSAYKNGHKDEAIKALRYAAERGHQGAKWKLARMYAEGDGVAEDDYEAYKIFEKIVRDGSEPGSENAPYVADALVALAGYVKNGIPGSPVQANPNMARELYVQAAANFGDSIAQFELGKMLLDGEGGERNAVQAARWFQLAARKGNTGAQAMLGNMLFQAGKTVRGLAMLTAAFERCPAEDCTWIRDMQEQAFSIAGEADRRNAIALASDYAVKGSY
;
A
#
# COMPACT_ATOMS: atom_id res chain seq x y z
N MET A 1 37.52 62.75 -9.97
CA MET A 1 37.84 61.63 -9.06
C MET A 1 36.53 60.96 -8.67
N ALA A 2 36.25 59.77 -9.21
CA ALA A 2 35.19 58.89 -8.72
C ALA A 2 35.64 57.46 -9.07
N LEU A 3 36.22 56.75 -8.09
CA LEU A 3 36.53 55.33 -8.21
C LEU A 3 35.25 54.55 -7.87
N GLY A 4 34.68 53.86 -8.86
CA GLY A 4 33.63 52.87 -8.66
C GLY A 4 34.25 51.55 -8.23
N LEU A 5 33.97 51.14 -6.99
CA LEU A 5 34.36 49.84 -6.44
C LEU A 5 33.35 48.78 -6.90
N VAL A 6 33.75 47.90 -7.82
CA VAL A 6 32.93 46.74 -8.23
C VAL A 6 33.12 45.64 -7.20
N LEU A 7 32.09 45.40 -6.40
CA LEU A 7 32.02 44.30 -5.44
C LEU A 7 31.63 43.02 -6.19
N THR A 8 32.59 42.16 -6.49
CA THR A 8 32.32 40.83 -7.04
C THR A 8 31.73 39.94 -5.95
N LEU A 9 30.43 39.65 -6.06
CA LEU A 9 29.72 38.69 -5.22
C LEU A 9 30.22 37.27 -5.58
N ALA A 10 31.08 36.69 -4.76
CA ALA A 10 31.45 35.29 -4.88
C ALA A 10 30.24 34.42 -4.51
N LEU A 11 29.63 33.77 -5.51
CA LEU A 11 28.68 32.69 -5.26
C LEU A 11 29.45 31.54 -4.58
N ALA A 12 29.24 31.38 -3.28
CA ALA A 12 29.59 30.16 -2.57
C ALA A 12 28.67 29.05 -3.08
N CYS A 13 29.15 28.30 -4.07
CA CYS A 13 28.55 27.05 -4.50
C CYS A 13 28.53 26.13 -3.28
N HIS A 14 27.34 25.87 -2.73
CA HIS A 14 27.20 24.86 -1.69
C HIS A 14 27.51 23.52 -2.35
N SER A 15 28.61 22.89 -1.94
CA SER A 15 28.95 21.53 -2.32
C SER A 15 27.86 20.60 -1.78
N THR A 16 26.89 20.27 -2.62
CA THR A 16 26.06 19.09 -2.42
C THR A 16 27.01 17.89 -2.48
N PHE A 17 27.26 17.27 -1.33
CA PHE A 17 28.07 16.05 -1.23
C PHE A 17 27.34 14.94 -2.00
N ALA A 18 27.69 14.77 -3.27
CA ALA A 18 27.22 13.68 -4.10
C ALA A 18 27.76 12.35 -3.53
N PHE A 19 26.91 11.33 -3.48
CA PHE A 19 27.30 10.01 -3.00
C PHE A 19 28.29 9.35 -3.97
N ASP A 20 29.57 9.28 -3.58
CA ASP A 20 30.63 8.70 -4.38
C ASP A 20 30.99 7.28 -3.91
N LEU A 21 30.65 6.28 -4.73
CA LEU A 21 31.01 4.88 -4.49
C LEU A 21 32.50 4.59 -4.67
N ASN A 22 33.29 5.55 -5.16
CA ASN A 22 34.75 5.43 -5.19
C ASN A 22 35.41 5.91 -3.89
N ASP A 23 34.67 6.60 -3.02
CA ASP A 23 35.14 6.98 -1.70
C ASP A 23 35.00 5.80 -0.71
N ASP A 24 36.12 5.33 -0.17
CA ASP A 24 36.13 4.25 0.82
C ASP A 24 35.45 4.65 2.13
N SER A 25 35.34 5.96 2.42
CA SER A 25 34.61 6.48 3.57
C SER A 25 33.10 6.21 3.45
N GLU A 26 32.56 6.34 2.25
CA GLU A 26 31.15 6.08 1.92
C GLU A 26 30.82 4.58 2.00
N LYS A 27 31.75 3.72 1.55
CA LYS A 27 31.61 2.25 1.67
C LYS A 27 31.62 1.76 3.11
N SER A 28 32.34 2.46 4.00
CA SER A 28 32.43 2.11 5.42
C SER A 28 31.13 2.37 6.21
N ARG A 29 30.19 3.15 5.66
CA ARG A 29 28.92 3.49 6.32
C ARG A 29 28.12 2.24 6.67
N SER A 30 27.35 2.30 7.75
CA SER A 30 26.45 1.21 8.13
C SER A 30 25.27 1.11 7.14
N PRO A 31 24.63 -0.07 6.98
CA PRO A 31 23.47 -0.20 6.10
C PRO A 31 22.33 0.77 6.44
N PHE A 32 22.18 1.12 7.72
CA PHE A 32 21.17 2.08 8.18
C PHE A 32 21.50 3.53 7.78
N GLU A 33 22.77 3.94 7.86
CA GLU A 33 23.18 5.29 7.43
C GLU A 33 23.07 5.45 5.91
N LEU A 34 23.40 4.40 5.15
CA LEU A 34 23.18 4.34 3.71
C LEU A 34 21.69 4.43 3.36
N PHE A 35 20.83 3.73 4.10
CA PHE A 35 19.39 3.82 3.94
C PHE A 35 18.87 5.23 4.23
N LYS A 36 19.27 5.86 5.35
CA LYS A 36 18.89 7.24 5.68
C LYS A 36 19.30 8.22 4.58
N PHE A 37 20.55 8.11 4.13
CA PHE A 37 21.06 8.95 3.05
C PHE A 37 20.22 8.76 1.79
N GLY A 38 20.02 7.51 1.35
CA GLY A 38 19.26 7.21 0.14
C GLY A 38 17.80 7.67 0.24
N PHE A 39 17.16 7.50 1.40
CA PHE A 39 15.80 7.96 1.63
C PHE A 39 15.68 9.49 1.68
N SER A 40 16.70 10.17 2.21
CA SER A 40 16.79 11.63 2.17
C SER A 40 16.98 12.13 0.73
N ALA A 41 17.91 11.55 -0.03
CA ALA A 41 18.12 11.87 -1.44
C ALA A 41 16.83 11.67 -2.24
N TYR A 42 16.11 10.58 -1.99
CA TYR A 42 14.81 10.30 -2.60
C TYR A 42 13.78 11.41 -2.34
N LYS A 43 13.61 11.82 -1.08
CA LYS A 43 12.67 12.90 -0.71
C LYS A 43 13.01 14.24 -1.35
N ASN A 44 14.29 14.47 -1.65
CA ASN A 44 14.77 15.69 -2.30
C ASN A 44 14.77 15.59 -3.83
N GLY A 45 14.25 14.50 -4.41
CA GLY A 45 14.16 14.30 -5.85
C GLY A 45 15.46 13.80 -6.52
N HIS A 46 16.53 13.56 -5.76
CA HIS A 46 17.79 13.01 -6.25
C HIS A 46 17.70 11.48 -6.40
N LYS A 47 16.85 11.02 -7.31
CA LYS A 47 16.50 9.60 -7.46
C LYS A 47 17.72 8.73 -7.81
N ASP A 48 18.63 9.20 -8.66
CA ASP A 48 19.84 8.46 -9.04
C ASP A 48 20.75 8.16 -7.84
N GLU A 49 20.94 9.15 -6.96
CA GLU A 49 21.72 8.99 -5.72
C GLU A 49 21.00 8.08 -4.74
N ALA A 50 19.68 8.25 -4.61
CA ALA A 50 18.85 7.40 -3.78
C ALA A 50 18.98 5.93 -4.16
N ILE A 51 18.86 5.60 -5.45
CA ILE A 51 18.95 4.23 -5.95
C ILE A 51 20.31 3.62 -5.63
N LYS A 52 21.41 4.35 -5.84
CA LYS A 52 22.76 3.87 -5.52
C LYS A 52 22.90 3.54 -4.03
N ALA A 53 22.52 4.46 -3.16
CA ALA A 53 22.63 4.27 -1.71
C ALA A 53 21.68 3.18 -1.18
N LEU A 54 20.44 3.15 -1.67
CA LEU A 54 19.46 2.13 -1.29
C LEU A 54 19.89 0.74 -1.75
N ARG A 55 20.44 0.60 -2.97
CA ARG A 55 20.98 -0.67 -3.46
C ARG A 55 22.09 -1.19 -2.55
N TYR A 56 23.04 -0.33 -2.19
CA TYR A 56 24.15 -0.72 -1.33
C TYR A 56 23.68 -1.10 0.09
N ALA A 57 22.70 -0.37 0.65
CA ALA A 57 22.06 -0.74 1.92
C ALA A 57 21.30 -2.08 1.84
N ALA A 58 20.57 -2.31 0.74
CA ALA A 58 19.79 -3.52 0.51
C ALA A 58 20.65 -4.77 0.34
N GLU A 59 21.77 -4.65 -0.38
CA GLU A 59 22.80 -5.70 -0.54
C GLU A 59 23.38 -6.13 0.81
N ARG A 60 23.52 -5.17 1.74
CA ARG A 60 23.99 -5.40 3.11
C ARG A 60 22.87 -5.74 4.11
N GLY A 61 21.68 -6.09 3.60
CA GLY A 61 20.61 -6.69 4.40
C GLY A 61 19.56 -5.73 4.96
N HIS A 62 19.68 -4.42 4.74
CA HIS A 62 18.72 -3.44 5.29
C HIS A 62 17.31 -3.60 4.68
N GLN A 63 16.33 -3.99 5.49
CA GLN A 63 14.97 -4.33 5.01
C GLN A 63 14.23 -3.14 4.42
N GLY A 64 14.25 -1.99 5.09
CA GLY A 64 13.62 -0.77 4.54
C GLY A 64 14.23 -0.30 3.23
N ALA A 65 15.50 -0.65 2.97
CA ALA A 65 16.17 -0.28 1.72
C ALA A 65 15.75 -1.22 0.58
N LYS A 66 15.67 -2.53 0.85
CA LYS A 66 15.08 -3.50 -0.08
C LYS A 66 13.65 -3.09 -0.43
N TRP A 67 12.84 -2.78 0.59
CA TRP A 67 11.44 -2.40 0.42
C TRP A 67 11.31 -1.15 -0.47
N LYS A 68 12.06 -0.08 -0.18
CA LYS A 68 11.97 1.13 -0.99
C LYS A 68 12.46 0.88 -2.41
N LEU A 69 13.54 0.12 -2.59
CA LEU A 69 14.04 -0.22 -3.92
C LEU A 69 13.03 -1.03 -4.73
N ALA A 70 12.34 -2.00 -4.10
CA ALA A 70 11.28 -2.78 -4.74
C ALA A 70 10.12 -1.91 -5.20
N ARG A 71 9.66 -0.96 -4.36
CA ARG A 71 8.62 0.01 -4.74
C ARG A 71 9.05 0.89 -5.91
N MET A 72 10.32 1.32 -5.93
CA MET A 72 10.83 2.12 -7.05
C MET A 72 10.78 1.36 -8.37
N TYR A 73 11.13 0.07 -8.38
CA TYR A 73 10.99 -0.77 -9.56
C TYR A 73 9.53 -1.00 -9.96
N ALA A 74 8.64 -1.26 -8.99
CA ALA A 74 7.21 -1.49 -9.26
C ALA A 74 6.50 -0.26 -9.83
N GLU A 75 6.99 0.94 -9.54
CA GLU A 75 6.34 2.21 -9.94
C GLU A 75 7.08 2.93 -11.08
N GLY A 76 8.22 2.39 -11.54
CA GLY A 76 9.12 3.11 -12.46
C GLY A 76 9.63 4.44 -11.89
N ASP A 77 9.79 4.51 -10.56
CA ASP A 77 10.08 5.75 -9.85
C ASP A 77 11.59 6.02 -9.80
N GLY A 78 12.10 6.66 -10.85
CA GLY A 78 13.54 6.95 -11.01
C GLY A 78 14.36 5.79 -11.61
N VAL A 79 13.70 4.66 -11.86
CA VAL A 79 14.21 3.53 -12.65
C VAL A 79 13.18 3.18 -13.71
N ALA A 80 13.55 2.39 -14.72
CA ALA A 80 12.54 1.77 -15.57
C ALA A 80 11.64 0.86 -14.72
N GLU A 81 10.34 0.91 -14.97
CA GLU A 81 9.37 0.02 -14.34
C GLU A 81 9.74 -1.44 -14.64
N ASP A 82 9.86 -2.25 -13.58
CA ASP A 82 10.24 -3.66 -13.67
C ASP A 82 9.60 -4.44 -12.51
N ASP A 83 8.38 -4.90 -12.78
CA ASP A 83 7.61 -5.72 -11.84
C ASP A 83 8.33 -7.00 -11.44
N TYR A 84 9.13 -7.58 -12.33
CA TYR A 84 9.83 -8.84 -12.03
C TYR A 84 11.04 -8.61 -11.11
N GLU A 85 11.78 -7.51 -11.27
CA GLU A 85 12.79 -7.11 -10.29
C GLU A 85 12.17 -6.75 -8.95
N ALA A 86 11.05 -6.01 -8.95
CA ALA A 86 10.31 -5.70 -7.73
C ALA A 86 9.86 -6.98 -7.00
N TYR A 87 9.26 -7.93 -7.73
CA TYR A 87 8.85 -9.24 -7.23
C TYR A 87 10.01 -9.97 -6.54
N LYS A 88 11.18 -10.08 -7.17
CA LYS A 88 12.34 -10.77 -6.58
C LYS A 88 12.83 -10.11 -5.29
N ILE A 89 12.78 -8.78 -5.22
CA ILE A 89 13.18 -8.06 -4.01
C ILE A 89 12.15 -8.26 -2.89
N PHE A 90 10.85 -8.20 -3.19
CA PHE A 90 9.81 -8.52 -2.21
C PHE A 90 9.88 -9.96 -1.72
N GLU A 91 10.14 -10.93 -2.60
CA GLU A 91 10.34 -12.34 -2.24
C GLU A 91 11.51 -12.47 -1.24
N LYS A 92 12.60 -11.74 -1.48
CA LYS A 92 13.73 -11.70 -0.55
C LYS A 92 13.34 -11.12 0.82
N ILE A 93 12.54 -10.04 0.87
CA ILE A 93 12.07 -9.46 2.13
C ILE A 93 11.23 -10.48 2.91
N VAL A 94 10.28 -11.14 2.25
CA VAL A 94 9.42 -12.15 2.89
C VAL A 94 10.22 -13.36 3.37
N ARG A 95 11.18 -13.84 2.57
CA ARG A 95 12.06 -14.95 2.94
C ARG A 95 12.94 -14.62 4.14
N ASP A 96 13.48 -13.42 4.19
CA ASP A 96 14.32 -12.98 5.31
C ASP A 96 13.48 -12.80 6.59
N GLY A 97 12.21 -12.44 6.43
CA GLY A 97 11.21 -12.38 7.49
C GLY A 97 11.48 -11.29 8.56
N SER A 98 10.56 -11.20 9.51
CA SER A 98 10.73 -10.39 10.72
C SER A 98 9.72 -10.80 11.78
N GLU A 99 10.07 -10.69 13.05
CA GLU A 99 9.11 -10.88 14.14
C GLU A 99 7.95 -9.87 14.04
N PRO A 100 6.69 -10.30 14.21
CA PRO A 100 5.55 -9.39 14.29
C PRO A 100 5.78 -8.31 15.35
N GLY A 101 5.50 -7.05 15.00
CA GLY A 101 5.72 -5.89 15.87
C GLY A 101 7.15 -5.35 15.92
N SER A 102 8.11 -5.99 15.24
CA SER A 102 9.45 -5.41 15.04
C SER A 102 9.42 -4.18 14.12
N GLU A 103 10.50 -3.41 14.11
CA GLU A 103 10.67 -2.26 13.19
C GLU A 103 10.55 -2.64 11.71
N ASN A 104 10.81 -3.91 11.38
CA ASN A 104 10.77 -4.41 10.00
C ASN A 104 9.42 -5.05 9.64
N ALA A 105 8.53 -5.28 10.62
CA ALA A 105 7.23 -5.91 10.39
C ALA A 105 6.38 -5.19 9.33
N PRO A 106 6.33 -3.84 9.25
CA PRO A 106 5.60 -3.17 8.18
C PRO A 106 6.15 -3.47 6.78
N TYR A 107 7.47 -3.59 6.62
CA TYR A 107 8.09 -3.91 5.33
C TYR A 107 7.75 -5.32 4.88
N VAL A 108 7.73 -6.28 5.81
CA VAL A 108 7.34 -7.67 5.51
C VAL A 108 5.85 -7.76 5.18
N ALA A 109 5.00 -7.05 5.91
CA ALA A 109 3.56 -7.00 5.64
C ALA A 109 3.26 -6.45 4.25
N ASP A 110 3.86 -5.31 3.87
CA ASP A 110 3.69 -4.72 2.54
C ASP A 110 4.26 -5.61 1.44
N ALA A 111 5.44 -6.22 1.67
CA ALA A 111 6.04 -7.15 0.71
C ALA A 111 5.16 -8.39 0.47
N LEU A 112 4.52 -8.94 1.51
CA LEU A 112 3.56 -10.03 1.37
C LEU A 112 2.36 -9.61 0.51
N VAL A 113 1.82 -8.41 0.73
CA VAL A 113 0.69 -7.86 -0.06
C VAL A 113 1.09 -7.67 -1.53
N ALA A 114 2.26 -7.09 -1.78
CA ALA A 114 2.78 -6.87 -3.14
C ALA A 114 3.00 -8.20 -3.87
N LEU A 115 3.65 -9.18 -3.23
CA LEU A 115 3.83 -10.52 -3.80
C LEU A 115 2.50 -11.19 -4.08
N ALA A 116 1.54 -11.10 -3.15
CA ALA A 116 0.21 -11.67 -3.34
C ALA A 116 -0.47 -11.08 -4.59
N GLY A 117 -0.36 -9.77 -4.82
CA GLY A 117 -0.86 -9.11 -6.02
C GLY A 117 -0.17 -9.60 -7.30
N TYR A 118 1.16 -9.71 -7.29
CA TYR A 118 1.92 -10.23 -8.44
C TYR A 118 1.57 -11.67 -8.76
N VAL A 119 1.55 -12.56 -7.77
CA VAL A 119 1.21 -13.97 -8.04
C VAL A 119 -0.27 -14.14 -8.34
N LYS A 120 -1.16 -13.27 -7.86
CA LYS A 120 -2.58 -13.31 -8.24
C LYS A 120 -2.77 -13.08 -9.74
N ASN A 121 -2.10 -12.07 -10.29
CA ASN A 121 -2.27 -11.66 -11.69
C ASN A 121 -1.28 -12.32 -12.65
N GLY A 122 -0.13 -12.79 -12.15
CA GLY A 122 1.05 -13.08 -12.96
C GLY A 122 1.78 -11.80 -13.38
N ILE A 123 3.02 -11.94 -13.83
CA ILE A 123 3.84 -10.84 -14.37
C ILE A 123 4.15 -11.16 -15.85
N PRO A 124 3.59 -10.39 -16.81
CA PRO A 124 3.83 -10.61 -18.24
C PRO A 124 5.32 -10.62 -18.60
N GLY A 125 5.72 -11.54 -19.48
CA GLY A 125 7.12 -11.65 -19.92
C GLY A 125 8.08 -12.24 -18.88
N SER A 126 7.59 -12.71 -17.74
CA SER A 126 8.39 -13.34 -16.69
C SER A 126 7.99 -14.80 -16.42
N PRO A 127 8.77 -15.55 -15.61
CA PRO A 127 8.36 -16.87 -15.12
C PRO A 127 7.19 -16.87 -14.12
N VAL A 128 6.78 -15.71 -13.58
CA VAL A 128 5.72 -15.60 -12.56
C VAL A 128 4.35 -15.67 -13.24
N GLN A 129 3.72 -16.84 -13.12
CA GLN A 129 2.37 -17.08 -13.63
C GLN A 129 1.31 -16.83 -12.55
N ALA A 130 0.09 -16.50 -12.98
CA ALA A 130 -1.04 -16.36 -12.08
C ALA A 130 -1.28 -17.66 -11.28
N ASN A 131 -1.30 -17.53 -9.97
CA ASN A 131 -1.55 -18.57 -8.99
C ASN A 131 -2.40 -18.01 -7.84
N PRO A 132 -3.74 -18.04 -7.98
CA PRO A 132 -4.64 -17.50 -6.97
C PRO A 132 -4.60 -18.27 -5.64
N ASN A 133 -4.21 -19.55 -5.63
CA ASN A 133 -4.04 -20.30 -4.37
C ASN A 133 -2.88 -19.70 -3.56
N MET A 134 -1.73 -19.50 -4.20
CA MET A 134 -0.56 -18.90 -3.56
C MET A 134 -0.83 -17.45 -3.15
N ALA A 135 -1.54 -16.67 -3.98
CA ALA A 135 -1.95 -15.32 -3.62
C ALA A 135 -2.78 -15.31 -2.32
N ARG A 136 -3.76 -16.21 -2.22
CA ARG A 136 -4.60 -16.33 -1.04
C ARG A 136 -3.79 -16.67 0.20
N GLU A 137 -2.83 -17.58 0.10
CA GLU A 137 -1.93 -17.93 1.21
C GLU A 137 -1.10 -16.72 1.68
N LEU A 138 -0.54 -15.94 0.75
CA LEU A 138 0.23 -14.74 1.08
C LEU A 138 -0.65 -13.67 1.73
N TYR A 139 -1.87 -13.45 1.22
CA TYR A 139 -2.82 -12.54 1.86
C TYR A 139 -3.24 -13.03 3.24
N VAL A 140 -3.41 -14.34 3.46
CA VAL A 140 -3.65 -14.90 4.80
C VAL A 140 -2.49 -14.57 5.74
N GLN A 141 -1.24 -14.72 5.31
CA GLN A 141 -0.08 -14.39 6.13
C GLN A 141 -0.05 -12.90 6.50
N ALA A 142 -0.22 -11.99 5.54
CA ALA A 142 -0.28 -10.55 5.79
C ALA A 142 -1.46 -10.16 6.69
N ALA A 143 -2.64 -10.71 6.43
CA ALA A 143 -3.87 -10.39 7.15
C ALA A 143 -3.89 -10.92 8.59
N ALA A 144 -3.40 -12.13 8.83
CA ALA A 144 -3.44 -12.80 10.12
C ALA A 144 -2.25 -12.42 11.02
N ASN A 145 -1.04 -12.39 10.47
CA ASN A 145 0.19 -12.22 11.27
C ASN A 145 0.52 -10.74 11.50
N PHE A 146 0.23 -9.89 10.51
CA PHE A 146 0.54 -8.45 10.57
C PHE A 146 -0.71 -7.57 10.68
N GLY A 147 -1.89 -8.17 10.48
CA GLY A 147 -3.14 -7.41 10.50
C GLY A 147 -3.23 -6.42 9.34
N ASP A 148 -2.54 -6.61 8.23
CA ASP A 148 -2.54 -5.62 7.16
C ASP A 148 -3.97 -5.40 6.60
N SER A 149 -4.41 -4.14 6.54
CA SER A 149 -5.80 -3.84 6.18
C SER A 149 -6.10 -4.07 4.70
N ILE A 150 -5.10 -3.94 3.83
CA ILE A 150 -5.21 -4.21 2.39
C ILE A 150 -5.30 -5.72 2.19
N ALA A 151 -4.45 -6.50 2.87
CA ALA A 151 -4.50 -7.95 2.85
C ALA A 151 -5.84 -8.49 3.34
N GLN A 152 -6.37 -7.94 4.44
CA GLN A 152 -7.68 -8.33 4.98
C GLN A 152 -8.80 -8.03 3.97
N PHE A 153 -8.74 -6.90 3.28
CA PHE A 153 -9.70 -6.56 2.22
C PHE A 153 -9.60 -7.52 1.03
N GLU A 154 -8.40 -7.74 0.48
CA GLU A 154 -8.20 -8.62 -0.68
C GLU A 154 -8.53 -10.07 -0.35
N LEU A 155 -8.15 -10.57 0.83
CA LEU A 155 -8.55 -11.90 1.29
C LEU A 155 -10.08 -12.03 1.40
N GLY A 156 -10.75 -10.98 1.90
CA GLY A 156 -12.21 -10.94 1.94
C GLY A 156 -12.84 -11.08 0.55
N LYS A 157 -12.31 -10.37 -0.46
CA LYS A 157 -12.76 -10.50 -1.85
C LYS A 157 -12.54 -11.91 -2.40
N MET A 158 -11.33 -12.46 -2.23
CA MET A 158 -11.02 -13.81 -2.68
C MET A 158 -11.95 -14.86 -2.05
N LEU A 159 -12.30 -14.70 -0.77
CA LEU A 159 -13.26 -15.56 -0.08
C LEU A 159 -14.70 -15.39 -0.59
N LEU A 160 -15.13 -14.18 -0.99
CA LEU A 160 -16.45 -14.00 -1.60
C LEU A 160 -16.55 -14.67 -2.96
N ASP A 161 -15.48 -14.57 -3.75
CA ASP A 161 -15.45 -15.00 -5.15
C ASP A 161 -15.07 -16.47 -5.30
N GLY A 162 -14.42 -17.06 -4.28
CA GLY A 162 -13.87 -18.43 -4.38
C GLY A 162 -12.58 -18.44 -5.19
N GLU A 163 -11.86 -17.33 -5.19
CA GLU A 163 -10.57 -17.24 -5.83
C GLU A 163 -9.53 -17.95 -4.95
N GLY A 164 -8.79 -18.89 -5.54
CA GLY A 164 -7.76 -19.64 -4.82
C GLY A 164 -8.29 -20.61 -3.76
N GLY A 165 -9.55 -21.07 -3.87
CA GLY A 165 -10.17 -22.01 -2.94
C GLY A 165 -11.70 -21.90 -2.94
N GLU A 166 -12.36 -22.42 -1.89
CA GLU A 166 -13.82 -22.34 -1.83
C GLU A 166 -14.33 -20.95 -1.39
N ARG A 167 -15.55 -20.63 -1.84
CA ARG A 167 -16.30 -19.45 -1.41
C ARG A 167 -16.68 -19.56 0.06
N ASN A 168 -16.47 -18.48 0.81
CA ASN A 168 -16.89 -18.39 2.22
C ASN A 168 -17.26 -16.95 2.60
N ALA A 169 -18.53 -16.61 2.38
CA ALA A 169 -19.04 -15.27 2.69
C ALA A 169 -18.95 -14.90 4.18
N VAL A 170 -19.10 -15.87 5.09
CA VAL A 170 -18.99 -15.60 6.53
C VAL A 170 -17.59 -15.17 6.91
N GLN A 171 -16.56 -15.85 6.39
CA GLN A 171 -15.17 -15.45 6.62
C GLN A 171 -14.84 -14.12 5.92
N ALA A 172 -15.35 -13.91 4.70
CA ALA A 172 -15.17 -12.64 4.01
C ALA A 172 -15.69 -11.45 4.83
N ALA A 173 -16.91 -11.55 5.37
CA ALA A 173 -17.48 -10.50 6.23
C ALA A 173 -16.61 -10.20 7.47
N ARG A 174 -16.00 -11.24 8.07
CA ARG A 174 -15.09 -11.06 9.22
C ARG A 174 -13.83 -10.30 8.83
N TRP A 175 -13.23 -10.63 7.69
CA TRP A 175 -12.05 -9.93 7.19
C TRP A 175 -12.36 -8.50 6.78
N PHE A 176 -13.48 -8.26 6.11
CA PHE A 176 -13.92 -6.90 5.80
C PHE A 176 -14.18 -6.08 7.06
N GLN A 177 -14.76 -6.66 8.10
CA GLN A 177 -14.96 -5.96 9.37
C GLN A 177 -13.63 -5.57 10.02
N LEU A 178 -12.61 -6.45 9.99
CA LEU A 178 -11.28 -6.14 10.50
C LEU A 178 -10.63 -4.99 9.71
N ALA A 179 -10.67 -5.04 8.39
CA ALA A 179 -10.11 -4.00 7.52
C ALA A 179 -10.85 -2.67 7.66
N ALA A 180 -12.20 -2.68 7.71
CA ALA A 180 -13.03 -1.49 7.88
C ALA A 180 -12.73 -0.76 9.20
N ARG A 181 -12.51 -1.49 10.29
CA ARG A 181 -12.08 -0.91 11.58
C ARG A 181 -10.71 -0.23 11.52
N LYS A 182 -9.87 -0.59 10.56
CA LYS A 182 -8.58 0.05 10.27
C LYS A 182 -8.69 1.19 9.24
N GLY A 183 -9.91 1.55 8.84
CA GLY A 183 -10.16 2.64 7.91
C GLY A 183 -10.16 2.23 6.43
N ASN A 184 -10.09 0.94 6.10
CA ASN A 184 -10.17 0.50 4.71
C ASN A 184 -11.59 0.72 4.16
N THR A 185 -11.74 1.72 3.29
CA THR A 185 -13.03 2.14 2.70
C THR A 185 -13.62 1.07 1.79
N GLY A 186 -12.79 0.36 1.01
CA GLY A 186 -13.23 -0.75 0.17
C GLY A 186 -13.85 -1.88 0.98
N ALA A 187 -13.22 -2.28 2.08
CA ALA A 187 -13.74 -3.31 2.98
C ALA A 187 -15.05 -2.88 3.64
N GLN A 188 -15.16 -1.61 4.02
CA GLN A 188 -16.40 -1.09 4.56
C GLN A 188 -17.53 -1.09 3.53
N ALA A 189 -17.26 -0.74 2.27
CA ALA A 189 -18.24 -0.80 1.20
C ALA A 189 -18.70 -2.25 0.96
N MET A 190 -17.76 -3.21 0.88
CA MET A 190 -18.09 -4.63 0.72
C MET A 190 -18.95 -5.14 1.87
N LEU A 191 -18.59 -4.82 3.12
CA LEU A 191 -19.39 -5.19 4.29
C LEU A 191 -20.77 -4.51 4.28
N GLY A 192 -20.85 -3.24 3.89
CA GLY A 192 -22.09 -2.50 3.72
C GLY A 192 -23.02 -3.15 2.69
N ASN A 193 -22.49 -3.52 1.53
CA ASN A 193 -23.24 -4.24 0.51
C ASN A 193 -23.72 -5.61 1.01
N MET A 194 -22.86 -6.39 1.67
CA MET A 194 -23.28 -7.67 2.26
C MET A 194 -24.43 -7.51 3.27
N LEU A 195 -24.41 -6.47 4.10
CA LEU A 195 -25.48 -6.17 5.04
C LEU A 195 -26.77 -5.75 4.31
N PHE A 196 -26.65 -4.93 3.26
CA PHE A 196 -27.78 -4.51 2.43
C PHE A 196 -28.48 -5.71 1.79
N GLN A 197 -27.71 -6.60 1.13
CA GLN A 197 -28.23 -7.81 0.50
C GLN A 197 -28.85 -8.79 1.52
N ALA A 198 -28.38 -8.77 2.77
CA ALA A 198 -28.96 -9.54 3.87
C ALA A 198 -30.22 -8.90 4.50
N GLY A 199 -30.79 -7.85 3.89
CA GLY A 199 -31.99 -7.17 4.36
C GLY A 199 -31.76 -6.16 5.49
N LYS A 200 -30.50 -5.89 5.87
CA LYS A 200 -30.15 -4.81 6.81
C LYS A 200 -29.99 -3.48 6.06
N THR A 201 -31.02 -3.11 5.31
CA THR A 201 -31.04 -2.02 4.31
C THR A 201 -30.41 -0.73 4.81
N VAL A 202 -30.94 -0.16 5.91
CA VAL A 202 -30.45 1.12 6.46
C VAL A 202 -28.98 1.05 6.85
N ARG A 203 -28.57 0.00 7.56
CA ARG A 203 -27.17 -0.16 8.02
C ARG A 203 -26.22 -0.36 6.85
N GLY A 204 -26.56 -1.24 5.92
CA GLY A 204 -25.74 -1.50 4.74
C GLY A 204 -25.56 -0.27 3.87
N LEU A 205 -26.65 0.45 3.61
CA LEU A 205 -26.64 1.68 2.83
C LEU A 205 -25.87 2.81 3.51
N ALA A 206 -25.99 2.94 4.83
CA ALA A 206 -25.22 3.90 5.62
C ALA A 206 -23.71 3.62 5.54
N MET A 207 -23.31 2.34 5.64
CA MET A 207 -21.91 1.95 5.53
C MET A 207 -21.35 2.21 4.12
N LEU A 208 -22.12 1.91 3.07
CA LEU A 208 -21.76 2.23 1.68
C LEU A 208 -21.58 3.74 1.47
N THR A 209 -22.51 4.54 1.99
CA THR A 209 -22.46 6.00 1.90
C THR A 209 -21.24 6.57 2.61
N ALA A 210 -21.01 6.15 3.86
CA ALA A 210 -19.83 6.58 4.62
C ALA A 210 -18.51 6.08 4.03
N ALA A 211 -18.50 4.95 3.31
CA ALA A 211 -17.32 4.46 2.60
C ALA A 211 -17.02 5.30 1.36
N PHE A 212 -18.05 5.65 0.58
CA PHE A 212 -17.93 6.52 -0.59
C PHE A 212 -17.42 7.91 -0.20
N GLU A 213 -18.01 8.54 0.84
CA GLU A 213 -17.64 9.89 1.29
C GLU A 213 -16.18 10.02 1.77
N ARG A 214 -15.60 8.93 2.28
CA ARG A 214 -14.20 8.90 2.75
C ARG A 214 -13.23 8.36 1.71
N CYS A 215 -13.72 7.85 0.59
CA CYS A 215 -12.82 7.36 -0.44
C CYS A 215 -12.34 8.52 -1.34
N PRO A 216 -11.04 8.62 -1.64
CA PRO A 216 -10.56 9.54 -2.67
C PRO A 216 -11.27 9.30 -4.01
N ALA A 217 -11.65 10.40 -4.68
CA ALA A 217 -12.56 10.36 -5.83
C ALA A 217 -12.03 9.56 -7.05
N GLU A 218 -10.71 9.44 -7.20
CA GLU A 218 -10.08 8.80 -8.36
C GLU A 218 -10.12 7.27 -8.31
N ASP A 219 -10.30 6.68 -7.11
CA ASP A 219 -10.12 5.23 -6.89
C ASP A 219 -11.42 4.46 -6.58
N CYS A 220 -12.57 5.15 -6.53
CA CYS A 220 -13.78 4.61 -5.90
C CYS A 220 -15.07 4.72 -6.69
N THR A 221 -14.97 4.80 -8.02
CA THR A 221 -16.13 4.71 -8.92
C THR A 221 -16.98 3.47 -8.64
N TRP A 222 -16.34 2.32 -8.38
CA TRP A 222 -17.04 1.08 -8.05
C TRP A 222 -17.84 1.15 -6.73
N ILE A 223 -17.38 1.92 -5.73
CA ILE A 223 -18.12 2.13 -4.47
C ILE A 223 -19.34 2.99 -4.73
N ARG A 224 -19.18 4.07 -5.52
CA ARG A 224 -20.28 4.94 -5.94
C ARG A 224 -21.35 4.12 -6.67
N ASP A 225 -20.96 3.34 -7.66
CA ASP A 225 -21.90 2.58 -8.48
C ASP A 225 -22.67 1.56 -7.61
N MET A 226 -21.99 0.92 -6.65
CA MET A 226 -22.61 0.02 -5.67
C MET A 226 -23.57 0.76 -4.73
N GLN A 227 -23.21 1.96 -4.28
CA GLN A 227 -24.05 2.81 -3.47
C GLN A 227 -25.30 3.26 -4.24
N GLU A 228 -25.15 3.76 -5.47
CA GLU A 228 -26.25 4.19 -6.34
C GLU A 228 -27.23 3.06 -6.63
N GLN A 229 -26.71 1.85 -6.89
CA GLN A 229 -27.53 0.66 -7.05
C GLN A 229 -28.36 0.39 -5.77
N ALA A 230 -27.73 0.43 -4.59
CA ALA A 230 -28.43 0.24 -3.32
C ALA A 230 -29.48 1.36 -3.05
N PHE A 231 -29.19 2.61 -3.41
CA PHE A 231 -30.13 3.73 -3.34
C PHE A 231 -31.36 3.55 -4.25
N SER A 232 -31.16 3.00 -5.45
CA SER A 232 -32.23 2.75 -6.41
C SER A 232 -33.25 1.71 -5.92
N ILE A 233 -32.79 0.77 -5.08
CA ILE A 233 -33.61 -0.32 -4.53
C ILE A 233 -34.26 0.09 -3.19
N ALA A 234 -33.55 0.85 -2.35
CA ALA A 234 -34.01 1.20 -1.02
C ALA A 234 -35.25 2.13 -1.04
N GLY A 235 -36.15 1.98 -0.06
CA GLY A 235 -37.27 2.90 0.13
C GLY A 235 -36.82 4.29 0.57
N GLU A 236 -37.66 5.31 0.36
CA GLU A 236 -37.31 6.70 0.70
C GLU A 236 -36.97 6.88 2.19
N ALA A 237 -37.75 6.27 3.08
CA ALA A 237 -37.50 6.33 4.51
C ALA A 237 -36.14 5.70 4.87
N ASP A 238 -35.80 4.55 4.27
CA ASP A 238 -34.53 3.87 4.50
C ASP A 238 -33.35 4.69 4.01
N ARG A 239 -33.47 5.33 2.84
CA ARG A 239 -32.44 6.25 2.31
C ARG A 239 -32.18 7.41 3.25
N ARG A 240 -33.23 8.08 3.74
CA ARG A 240 -33.10 9.20 4.68
C ARG A 240 -32.43 8.76 5.99
N ASN A 241 -32.84 7.62 6.54
CA ASN A 241 -32.25 7.06 7.75
C ASN A 241 -30.79 6.65 7.54
N ALA A 242 -30.46 6.09 6.37
CA ALA A 242 -29.10 5.68 6.03
C ALA A 242 -28.15 6.89 5.90
N ILE A 243 -28.59 7.99 5.28
CA ILE A 243 -27.81 9.24 5.21
C ILE A 243 -27.53 9.78 6.61
N ALA A 244 -28.54 9.82 7.48
CA ALA A 244 -28.36 10.27 8.86
C ALA A 244 -27.36 9.39 9.63
N LEU A 245 -27.44 8.07 9.46
CA LEU A 245 -26.53 7.12 10.10
C LEU A 245 -25.10 7.16 9.52
N ALA A 246 -24.95 7.44 8.23
CA ALA A 246 -23.64 7.54 7.57
C ALA A 246 -22.79 8.66 8.18
N SER A 247 -23.40 9.82 8.47
CA SER A 247 -22.76 10.93 9.19
C SER A 247 -22.20 10.49 10.55
N ASP A 248 -22.91 9.62 11.28
CA ASP A 248 -22.44 9.08 12.55
C ASP A 248 -21.22 8.16 12.40
N TYR A 249 -21.17 7.37 11.32
CA TYR A 249 -19.99 6.55 11.00
C TYR A 249 -18.78 7.40 10.64
N ALA A 250 -18.98 8.49 9.91
CA ALA A 250 -17.91 9.44 9.57
C ALA A 250 -17.29 10.10 10.82
N VAL A 251 -18.11 10.36 11.85
CA VAL A 251 -17.66 11.01 13.09
C VAL A 251 -17.04 10.03 14.09
N LYS A 252 -17.58 8.82 14.23
CA LYS A 252 -17.24 7.90 15.35
C LYS A 252 -16.40 6.69 14.96
N GLY A 253 -16.17 6.42 13.67
CA GLY A 253 -15.40 5.25 13.21
C GLY A 253 -15.95 3.88 13.66
N SER A 254 -17.23 3.82 14.04
CA SER A 254 -17.85 2.65 14.69
C SER A 254 -18.51 1.74 13.64
N TYR A 255 -17.87 0.60 13.32
CA TYR A 255 -18.36 -0.42 12.37
C TYR A 255 -18.80 -1.72 13.03
#